data_AF-A0A397GLA5-F1
#
_entry.id   AF-A0A397GLA5-F1
#
_cell.length_a   1.000
_cell.length_b   1.000
_cell.length_c   1.000
_cell.angle_alpha   90.00
_cell.angle_beta   90.00
_cell.angle_gamma   90.00
#
_symmetry.space_group_name_H-M   'P 1'
#
loop_
_entity.id
_entity.type
_entity.pdbx_description
1 polymer ?
#
loop_
_entity_poly.entity_id
_entity_poly.type
_entity_poly.pdbx_seq_one_letter_code
_entity_poly.pdbx_strand_id
1 'polypeptide(L)'
;MTNTTQPSATDADETMRLAVEQFRTKMESSNRQFLQDRMDEIEAMNLPTEEEKLKKMRPYWPNLGIKGEDPWKNCDPVGPVRQSREERNVTRLADVKALYHEYMDGTLPPTLLTEEWRRMYLETVQSVCNEAAFRDEEDEDFQIPLCHELGSFIKYADGVHDLDFRRSGIAPFEPTFSIGILDYTIKDNLAVFALPAPDISRAREDLKCSLQEFLCDETFIDGTVDEDLEVKVGFITGTGCRNGYDKWYSAYLYCRRYVDDSDPSHKDWAWRVVVFQAHGENPTTLYGRKPRFDSIPEFLEWYSSWLEHLDLDQVRKDVRGPEYDGDDDFWPAYGCVSNG
;
A
#
# COMPACT_ATOMS: atom_id res chain seq x y z
N MET A 1 -23.66 -32.84 -9.04
CA MET A 1 -24.07 -31.51 -8.54
C MET A 1 -23.36 -31.30 -7.22
N THR A 2 -22.14 -30.76 -7.28
CA THR A 2 -21.39 -30.34 -6.11
C THR A 2 -21.92 -28.98 -5.69
N ASN A 3 -22.64 -28.93 -4.56
CA ASN A 3 -23.02 -27.67 -3.92
C ASN A 3 -21.75 -27.03 -3.38
N THR A 4 -21.21 -26.06 -4.10
CA THR A 4 -20.23 -25.13 -3.55
C THR A 4 -20.99 -24.21 -2.61
N THR A 5 -20.97 -24.54 -1.32
CA THR A 5 -21.52 -23.66 -0.28
C THR A 5 -20.71 -22.38 -0.30
N GLN A 6 -21.31 -21.24 -0.68
CA GLN A 6 -20.69 -19.95 -0.49
C GLN A 6 -20.35 -19.78 1.00
N PRO A 7 -19.12 -19.34 1.35
CA PRO A 7 -18.75 -19.12 2.73
C PRO A 7 -19.73 -18.14 3.38
N SER A 8 -20.10 -18.40 4.64
CA SER A 8 -20.96 -17.46 5.36
C SER A 8 -20.24 -16.12 5.55
N ALA A 9 -20.98 -15.03 5.74
CA ALA A 9 -20.39 -13.71 5.97
C ALA A 9 -19.41 -13.70 7.17
N THR A 10 -19.66 -14.56 8.18
CA THR A 10 -18.77 -14.75 9.33
C THR A 10 -17.48 -15.48 8.95
N ASP A 11 -17.55 -16.47 8.04
CA ASP A 11 -16.36 -17.19 7.58
C ASP A 11 -15.47 -16.28 6.71
N ALA A 12 -16.06 -15.42 5.88
CA ALA A 12 -15.33 -14.45 5.06
C ALA A 12 -14.62 -13.38 5.90
N ASP A 13 -15.28 -12.83 6.91
CA ASP A 13 -14.70 -11.85 7.84
C ASP A 13 -13.53 -12.45 8.64
N GLU A 14 -13.70 -13.68 9.14
CA GLU A 14 -12.64 -14.40 9.84
C GLU A 14 -11.45 -14.75 8.92
N THR A 15 -11.74 -15.12 7.67
CA THR A 15 -10.70 -15.36 6.66
C THR A 15 -9.88 -14.10 6.41
N MET A 16 -10.54 -12.94 6.27
CA MET A 16 -9.87 -11.65 6.10
C MET A 16 -9.02 -11.29 7.33
N ARG A 17 -9.56 -11.48 8.54
CA ARG A 17 -8.81 -11.23 9.79
C ARG A 17 -7.51 -12.03 9.81
N LEU A 18 -7.59 -13.33 9.52
CA LEU A 18 -6.43 -14.22 9.49
C LEU A 18 -5.45 -13.82 8.38
N ALA A 19 -5.94 -13.42 7.20
CA ALA A 19 -5.09 -12.97 6.10
C ALA A 19 -4.29 -11.71 6.47
N VAL A 20 -4.94 -10.71 7.12
CA VAL A 20 -4.26 -9.51 7.60
C VAL A 20 -3.25 -9.83 8.71
N GLU A 21 -3.58 -10.73 9.65
CA GLU A 21 -2.63 -11.15 10.71
C GLU A 21 -1.40 -11.88 10.15
N GLN A 22 -1.62 -12.77 9.18
CA GLN A 22 -0.55 -13.47 8.47
C GLN A 22 0.31 -12.49 7.67
N PHE A 23 -0.32 -11.56 6.96
CA PHE A 23 0.35 -10.50 6.23
C PHE A 23 1.27 -9.69 7.15
N ARG A 24 0.75 -9.19 8.27
CA ARG A 24 1.52 -8.39 9.25
C ARG A 24 2.75 -9.14 9.75
N THR A 25 2.54 -10.40 10.15
CA THR A 25 3.62 -11.26 10.66
C THR A 25 4.67 -11.51 9.58
N LYS A 26 4.24 -11.85 8.35
CA LYS A 26 5.13 -12.15 7.23
C LYS A 26 5.90 -10.91 6.78
N MET A 27 5.24 -9.76 6.63
CA MET A 27 5.87 -8.48 6.30
C MET A 27 6.89 -8.06 7.35
N GLU A 28 6.53 -8.07 8.63
CA GLU A 28 7.46 -7.71 9.71
C GLU A 28 8.68 -8.64 9.72
N SER A 29 8.46 -9.95 9.63
CA SER A 29 9.56 -10.90 9.59
C SER A 29 10.46 -10.70 8.38
N SER A 30 9.89 -10.43 7.19
CA SER A 30 10.64 -10.24 5.94
C SER A 30 11.45 -8.94 5.96
N ASN A 31 10.84 -7.86 6.43
CA ASN A 31 11.49 -6.57 6.63
C ASN A 31 12.65 -6.68 7.61
N ARG A 32 12.44 -7.31 8.76
CA ARG A 32 13.49 -7.52 9.76
C ARG A 32 14.60 -8.45 9.27
N GLN A 33 14.26 -9.51 8.56
CA GLN A 33 15.24 -10.43 7.98
C GLN A 33 16.12 -9.71 6.95
N PHE A 34 15.52 -8.92 6.05
CA PHE A 34 16.29 -8.16 5.07
C PHE A 34 17.30 -7.21 5.73
N LEU A 35 16.88 -6.50 6.78
CA LEU A 35 17.77 -5.60 7.52
C LEU A 35 18.91 -6.36 8.19
N GLN A 36 18.59 -7.51 8.80
CA GLN A 36 19.60 -8.38 9.41
C GLN A 36 20.61 -8.87 8.37
N ASP A 37 20.16 -9.31 7.20
CA ASP A 37 21.03 -9.75 6.11
C ASP A 37 21.97 -8.62 5.65
N ARG A 38 21.46 -7.38 5.53
CA ARG A 38 22.28 -6.22 5.19
C ARG A 38 23.28 -5.87 6.28
N MET A 39 22.89 -5.99 7.55
CA MET A 39 23.79 -5.79 8.68
C MET A 39 24.93 -6.83 8.67
N ASP A 40 24.62 -8.10 8.45
CA ASP A 40 25.61 -9.18 8.41
C ASP A 40 26.58 -9.02 7.23
N GLU A 41 26.07 -8.60 6.05
CA GLU A 41 26.92 -8.24 4.90
C GLU A 41 27.89 -7.11 5.22
N ILE A 42 27.44 -6.07 5.94
CA ILE A 42 28.28 -4.92 6.32
C ILE A 42 29.30 -5.31 7.38
N GLU A 43 28.93 -6.14 8.36
CA GLU A 43 29.87 -6.66 9.35
C GLU A 43 30.98 -7.48 8.68
N ALA A 44 30.64 -8.31 7.68
CA ALA A 44 31.61 -9.08 6.92
C ALA A 44 32.62 -8.23 6.13
N MET A 45 32.35 -6.93 5.90
CA MET A 45 33.29 -6.00 5.28
C MET A 45 34.46 -5.60 6.20
N ASN A 46 34.41 -5.94 7.50
CA ASN A 46 35.44 -5.62 8.49
C ASN A 46 35.82 -4.12 8.52
N LEU A 47 34.82 -3.25 8.43
CA LEU A 47 35.02 -1.79 8.47
C LEU A 47 35.55 -1.36 9.84
N PRO A 48 36.50 -0.42 9.90
CA PRO A 48 37.19 -0.10 11.14
C PRO A 48 36.35 0.73 12.13
N THR A 49 35.29 1.40 11.68
CA THR A 49 34.44 2.23 12.54
C THR A 49 32.94 1.95 12.37
N GLU A 50 32.16 2.18 13.44
CA GLU A 50 30.68 2.10 13.37
C GLU A 50 30.09 3.16 12.44
N GLU A 51 30.74 4.33 12.32
CA GLU A 51 30.29 5.37 11.39
C GLU A 51 30.36 4.92 9.92
N GLU A 52 31.43 4.23 9.54
CA GLU A 52 31.54 3.65 8.20
C GLU A 52 30.51 2.55 7.95
N LYS A 53 30.24 1.71 8.96
CA LYS A 53 29.18 0.69 8.89
C LYS A 53 27.81 1.34 8.69
N LEU A 54 27.47 2.36 9.48
CA LEU A 54 26.22 3.10 9.33
C LEU A 54 26.14 3.79 7.96
N LYS A 55 27.23 4.35 7.45
CA LYS A 55 27.29 4.91 6.09
C LYS A 55 26.96 3.87 5.02
N LYS A 56 27.35 2.60 5.20
CA LYS A 56 26.98 1.50 4.29
C LYS A 56 25.54 1.02 4.46
N MET A 57 24.93 1.23 5.63
CA MET A 57 23.54 0.87 5.90
C MET A 57 22.55 1.94 5.39
N ARG A 58 22.94 3.21 5.39
CA ARG A 58 22.11 4.35 4.95
C ARG A 58 21.41 4.19 3.60
N PRO A 59 22.00 3.59 2.57
CA PRO A 59 21.29 3.39 1.31
C PRO A 59 19.99 2.57 1.45
N TYR A 60 19.93 1.65 2.41
CA TYR A 60 18.75 0.86 2.77
C TYR A 60 17.88 1.55 3.83
N TRP A 61 18.47 2.35 4.72
CA TRP A 61 17.77 3.10 5.76
C TRP A 61 18.35 4.52 5.89
N PRO A 62 17.84 5.52 5.15
CA PRO A 62 18.55 6.79 4.90
C PRO A 62 18.97 7.58 6.14
N ASN A 63 18.17 7.55 7.22
CA ASN A 63 18.28 8.53 8.30
C ASN A 63 19.15 8.11 9.49
N LEU A 64 19.84 6.97 9.37
CA LEU A 64 20.64 6.40 10.46
C LEU A 64 21.78 7.32 10.91
N GLY A 65 21.71 7.75 12.17
CA GLY A 65 22.74 8.54 12.84
C GLY A 65 22.96 9.93 12.25
N ILE A 66 22.06 10.43 11.40
CA ILE A 66 22.14 11.78 10.84
C ILE A 66 21.90 12.78 11.97
N LYS A 67 22.83 13.73 12.16
CA LYS A 67 22.72 14.80 13.16
C LYS A 67 22.10 16.04 12.54
N GLY A 68 21.22 16.70 13.28
CA GLY A 68 20.52 17.92 12.85
C GLY A 68 19.46 18.34 13.87
N GLU A 69 18.94 19.55 13.72
CA GLU A 69 17.83 20.04 14.54
C GLU A 69 16.58 19.19 14.34
N ASP A 70 15.84 18.94 15.42
CA ASP A 70 14.55 18.26 15.37
C ASP A 70 13.55 19.20 14.67
N PRO A 71 13.10 18.91 13.42
CA PRO A 71 12.21 19.79 12.69
C PRO A 71 10.76 19.68 13.17
N TRP A 72 10.47 18.74 14.07
CA TRP A 72 9.12 18.38 14.47
C TRP A 72 8.50 19.41 15.44
N LYS A 73 7.26 19.77 15.15
CA LYS A 73 6.38 20.60 15.97
C LYS A 73 5.53 19.71 16.89
N ASN A 74 4.99 20.32 17.96
CA ASN A 74 4.15 19.61 18.93
C ASN A 74 2.85 19.01 18.35
N CYS A 75 2.44 19.41 17.15
CA CYS A 75 1.24 18.91 16.47
C CYS A 75 1.53 17.74 15.51
N ASP A 76 2.79 17.33 15.35
CA ASP A 76 3.13 16.31 14.36
C ASP A 76 2.78 14.90 14.86
N PRO A 77 2.51 13.96 13.93
CA PRO A 77 2.11 12.59 14.29
C PRO A 77 3.18 11.87 15.12
N VAL A 78 2.75 11.15 16.16
CA VAL A 78 3.67 10.53 17.15
C VAL A 78 4.58 9.47 16.52
N GLY A 79 4.07 8.69 15.56
CA GLY A 79 4.83 7.63 14.86
C GLY A 79 6.07 8.15 14.13
N PRO A 80 5.92 9.02 13.12
CA PRO A 80 7.02 9.65 12.39
C PRO A 80 8.03 10.37 13.30
N VAL A 81 7.53 11.10 14.32
CA VAL A 81 8.38 11.79 15.30
C VAL A 81 9.22 10.79 16.09
N ARG A 82 8.61 9.70 16.57
CA ARG A 82 9.31 8.64 17.29
C ARG A 82 10.37 7.99 16.40
N GLN A 83 9.98 7.57 15.19
CA GLN A 83 10.88 6.93 14.23
C GLN A 83 12.10 7.82 13.95
N SER A 84 11.88 9.09 13.58
CA SER A 84 12.96 10.02 13.28
C SER A 84 13.92 10.20 14.46
N ARG A 85 13.40 10.28 15.69
CA ARG A 85 14.23 10.37 16.90
C ARG A 85 15.05 9.11 17.14
N GLU A 86 14.46 7.93 16.99
CA GLU A 86 15.18 6.66 17.14
C GLU A 86 16.29 6.53 16.09
N GLU A 87 16.01 6.82 14.81
CA GLU A 87 16.97 6.77 13.71
C GLU A 87 18.20 7.67 13.93
N ARG A 88 17.99 8.92 14.37
CA ARG A 88 19.06 9.90 14.62
C ARG A 88 19.94 9.54 15.83
N ASN A 89 19.41 8.75 16.75
CA ASN A 89 20.09 8.32 17.96
C ASN A 89 20.92 7.04 17.77
N VAL A 90 20.81 6.37 16.62
CA VAL A 90 21.63 5.22 16.26
C VAL A 90 23.11 5.62 16.24
N THR A 91 23.92 4.86 16.98
CA THR A 91 25.39 5.04 17.00
C THR A 91 26.14 3.79 16.58
N ARG A 92 25.47 2.62 16.57
CA ARG A 92 26.06 1.34 16.19
C ARG A 92 25.17 0.62 15.19
N LEU A 93 25.78 -0.16 14.29
CA LEU A 93 25.04 -0.96 13.32
C LEU A 93 24.09 -1.95 14.01
N ALA A 94 24.54 -2.53 15.13
CA ALA A 94 23.77 -3.48 15.92
C ALA A 94 22.44 -2.93 16.48
N ASP A 95 22.29 -1.60 16.56
CA ASP A 95 21.07 -0.96 17.07
C ASP A 95 19.94 -0.94 16.01
N VAL A 96 20.29 -1.05 14.72
CA VAL A 96 19.35 -0.90 13.59
C VAL A 96 18.23 -1.95 13.63
N LYS A 97 18.54 -3.17 14.04
CA LYS A 97 17.56 -4.28 14.10
C LYS A 97 16.34 -4.01 15.00
N ALA A 98 16.50 -3.13 16.00
CA ALA A 98 15.49 -2.85 17.00
C ALA A 98 14.74 -1.53 16.76
N LEU A 99 15.07 -0.83 15.67
CA LEU A 99 14.43 0.45 15.35
C LEU A 99 12.95 0.29 15.08
N TYR A 100 12.19 1.24 15.61
CA TYR A 100 10.81 1.42 15.27
C TYR A 100 10.67 1.99 13.85
N HIS A 101 9.74 1.42 13.08
CA HIS A 101 9.19 2.01 11.88
C HIS A 101 7.67 1.79 11.91
N GLU A 102 6.89 2.82 11.60
CA GLU A 102 5.42 2.73 11.68
C GLU A 102 4.83 1.66 10.74
N TYR A 103 5.40 1.47 9.54
CA TYR A 103 4.98 0.45 8.58
C TYR A 103 5.86 -0.81 8.58
N MET A 104 6.51 -1.14 9.71
CA MET A 104 7.36 -2.35 9.78
C MET A 104 6.58 -3.64 9.49
N ASP A 105 5.31 -3.71 9.89
CA ASP A 105 4.42 -4.84 9.56
C ASP A 105 3.63 -4.64 8.25
N GLY A 106 3.92 -3.56 7.53
CA GLY A 106 3.33 -3.25 6.24
C GLY A 106 1.86 -2.86 6.26
N THR A 107 1.23 -2.59 7.40
CA THR A 107 -0.20 -2.24 7.46
C THR A 107 -0.46 -0.81 7.92
N LEU A 108 -1.51 -0.21 7.37
CA LEU A 108 -2.09 1.03 7.89
C LEU A 108 -3.20 0.69 8.90
N PRO A 109 -3.20 1.28 10.10
CA PRO A 109 -4.23 1.02 11.09
C PRO A 109 -5.60 1.49 10.59
N PRO A 110 -6.70 0.78 10.93
CA PRO A 110 -8.02 1.14 10.44
C PRO A 110 -8.52 2.45 11.05
N THR A 111 -9.07 3.36 10.24
CA THR A 111 -9.68 4.62 10.70
C THR A 111 -11.22 4.60 10.67
N LEU A 112 -11.81 3.67 9.91
CA LEU A 112 -13.25 3.45 9.82
C LEU A 112 -13.75 2.52 10.95
N LEU A 113 -13.64 3.00 12.20
CA LEU A 113 -13.76 2.16 13.40
C LEU A 113 -15.17 1.59 13.66
N THR A 114 -16.23 2.27 13.23
CA THR A 114 -17.61 1.81 13.48
C THR A 114 -18.24 1.22 12.22
N GLU A 115 -19.28 0.41 12.43
CA GLU A 115 -20.06 -0.17 11.33
C GLU A 115 -20.77 0.92 10.50
N GLU A 116 -21.15 2.02 11.13
CA GLU A 116 -21.75 3.17 10.45
C GLU A 116 -20.78 3.82 9.46
N TRP A 117 -19.52 4.00 9.86
CA TRP A 117 -18.45 4.55 9.02
C TRP A 117 -18.11 3.63 7.85
N ARG A 118 -17.95 2.32 8.09
CA ARG A 118 -17.69 1.34 7.03
C ARG A 118 -18.85 1.22 6.04
N ARG A 119 -20.09 1.20 6.53
CA ARG A 119 -21.27 1.18 5.65
C ARG A 119 -21.35 2.44 4.80
N MET A 120 -21.14 3.62 5.40
CA MET A 120 -21.09 4.89 4.66
C MET A 120 -20.03 4.84 3.55
N TYR A 121 -18.84 4.36 3.86
CA TYR A 121 -17.76 4.22 2.89
C TYR A 121 -18.17 3.31 1.72
N LEU A 122 -18.65 2.09 2.00
CA LEU A 122 -19.03 1.12 0.96
C LEU A 122 -20.21 1.59 0.09
N GLU A 123 -21.24 2.18 0.71
CA GLU A 123 -22.38 2.75 -0.01
C GLU A 123 -21.95 3.90 -0.94
N THR A 124 -21.00 4.73 -0.48
CA THR A 124 -20.46 5.84 -1.28
C THR A 124 -19.63 5.34 -2.45
N VAL A 125 -18.72 4.38 -2.21
CA VAL A 125 -17.94 3.72 -3.26
C VAL A 125 -18.88 3.11 -4.30
N GLN A 126 -19.90 2.36 -3.88
CA GLN A 126 -20.85 1.75 -4.80
C GLN A 126 -21.61 2.81 -5.62
N SER A 127 -22.08 3.89 -4.99
CA SER A 127 -22.81 4.96 -5.69
C SER A 127 -21.95 5.60 -6.77
N VAL A 128 -20.74 6.05 -6.40
CA VAL A 128 -19.81 6.70 -7.34
C VAL A 128 -19.42 5.76 -8.47
N CYS A 129 -19.15 4.49 -8.14
CA CYS A 129 -18.81 3.49 -9.15
C CYS A 129 -19.97 3.20 -10.12
N ASN A 130 -21.22 3.18 -9.64
CA ASN A 130 -22.38 2.99 -10.52
C ASN A 130 -22.69 4.21 -11.39
N GLU A 131 -22.32 5.40 -10.94
CA GLU A 131 -22.41 6.64 -11.74
C GLU A 131 -21.34 6.68 -12.84
N ALA A 132 -20.14 6.20 -12.54
CA ALA A 132 -18.99 6.21 -13.45
C ALA A 132 -18.85 4.97 -14.34
N ALA A 133 -19.63 3.92 -14.11
CA ALA A 133 -19.47 2.64 -14.81
C ALA A 133 -19.66 2.76 -16.32
N PHE A 134 -18.75 2.14 -17.09
CA PHE A 134 -18.86 2.00 -18.53
C PHE A 134 -20.02 1.06 -18.89
N ARG A 135 -21.07 1.58 -19.54
CA ARG A 135 -22.26 0.81 -19.92
C ARG A 135 -22.44 0.85 -21.43
N ASP A 136 -22.66 -0.33 -22.01
CA ASP A 136 -23.16 -0.47 -23.37
C ASP A 136 -24.69 -0.44 -23.38
N GLU A 137 -25.32 -0.29 -24.55
CA GLU A 137 -26.79 -0.28 -24.69
C GLU A 137 -27.46 -1.55 -24.13
N GLU A 138 -26.74 -2.66 -24.02
CA GLU A 138 -27.23 -3.92 -23.45
C GLU A 138 -27.09 -4.00 -21.92
N ASP A 139 -26.38 -3.06 -21.30
CA ASP A 139 -26.01 -3.04 -19.87
C ASP A 139 -26.68 -1.90 -19.08
N GLU A 140 -27.73 -1.27 -19.61
CA GLU A 140 -28.43 -0.14 -18.94
C GLU A 140 -28.91 -0.50 -17.51
N ASP A 141 -29.31 -1.75 -17.29
CA ASP A 141 -29.79 -2.26 -15.99
C ASP A 141 -28.67 -2.84 -15.10
N PHE A 142 -27.43 -2.91 -15.59
CA PHE A 142 -26.34 -3.53 -14.85
C PHE A 142 -25.86 -2.65 -13.68
N GLN A 143 -25.87 -3.23 -12.48
CA GLN A 143 -25.43 -2.57 -11.25
C GLN A 143 -24.15 -3.18 -10.70
N ILE A 144 -23.18 -2.32 -10.42
CA ILE A 144 -21.94 -2.71 -9.75
C ILE A 144 -22.30 -3.12 -8.31
N PRO A 145 -21.95 -4.35 -7.88
CA PRO A 145 -22.26 -4.82 -6.54
C PRO A 145 -21.38 -4.14 -5.49
N LEU A 146 -21.85 -4.14 -4.25
CA LEU A 146 -21.04 -3.74 -3.09
C LEU A 146 -19.76 -4.57 -3.03
N CYS A 147 -18.65 -3.91 -2.74
CA CYS A 147 -17.36 -4.54 -2.50
C CYS A 147 -17.26 -5.11 -1.07
N HIS A 148 -18.01 -6.17 -0.78
CA HIS A 148 -18.06 -6.77 0.57
C HIS A 148 -16.69 -7.18 1.12
N GLU A 149 -15.80 -7.71 0.26
CA GLU A 149 -14.46 -8.10 0.67
C GLU A 149 -13.61 -6.89 1.11
N LEU A 150 -13.70 -5.77 0.37
CA LEU A 150 -13.08 -4.51 0.79
C LEU A 150 -13.65 -4.05 2.14
N GLY A 151 -14.95 -4.21 2.35
CA GLY A 151 -15.62 -3.95 3.64
C GLY A 151 -15.05 -4.74 4.80
N SER A 152 -14.73 -6.03 4.59
CA SER A 152 -14.04 -6.85 5.58
C SER A 152 -12.59 -6.42 5.78
N PHE A 153 -11.87 -6.03 4.71
CA PHE A 153 -10.47 -5.59 4.80
C PHE A 153 -10.32 -4.31 5.66
N ILE A 154 -11.12 -3.27 5.37
CA ILE A 154 -11.06 -1.96 6.06
C ILE A 154 -11.43 -2.01 7.54
N LYS A 155 -11.96 -3.14 8.02
CA LYS A 155 -12.17 -3.40 9.44
C LYS A 155 -10.86 -3.66 10.18
N TYR A 156 -9.86 -4.20 9.49
CA TYR A 156 -8.60 -4.66 10.07
C TYR A 156 -7.40 -3.81 9.63
N ALA A 157 -7.44 -3.20 8.44
CA ALA A 157 -6.41 -2.29 7.94
C ALA A 157 -6.98 -1.30 6.93
N ASP A 158 -6.52 -0.05 6.96
CA ASP A 158 -6.88 0.96 5.94
C ASP A 158 -6.13 0.77 4.62
N GLY A 159 -5.04 0.02 4.66
CA GLY A 159 -4.19 -0.25 3.53
C GLY A 159 -2.98 -1.09 3.89
N VAL A 160 -2.23 -1.47 2.86
CA VAL A 160 -0.94 -2.14 3.01
C VAL A 160 0.15 -1.42 2.24
N HIS A 161 1.33 -1.34 2.84
CA HIS A 161 2.46 -0.58 2.37
C HIS A 161 3.72 -1.45 2.37
N ASP A 162 4.59 -1.24 1.39
CA ASP A 162 5.95 -1.75 1.44
C ASP A 162 6.88 -0.61 1.86
N LEU A 163 7.73 -0.84 2.86
CA LEU A 163 8.79 0.11 3.22
C LEU A 163 9.78 0.35 2.09
N ASP A 164 9.77 -0.55 1.13
CA ASP A 164 10.54 -0.55 -0.09
C ASP A 164 12.04 -0.42 0.18
N PHE A 165 12.54 -1.18 1.16
CA PHE A 165 13.98 -1.30 1.43
C PHE A 165 14.79 -1.71 0.19
N ARG A 166 14.12 -2.32 -0.80
CA ARG A 166 14.66 -2.73 -2.09
C ARG A 166 14.58 -1.68 -3.19
N ARG A 167 13.94 -0.52 -2.95
CA ARG A 167 13.71 0.56 -3.93
C ARG A 167 13.08 0.09 -5.24
N SER A 168 12.16 -0.85 -5.13
CA SER A 168 11.37 -1.38 -6.25
C SER A 168 10.33 -0.39 -6.76
N GLY A 169 9.92 0.57 -5.92
CA GLY A 169 8.83 1.51 -6.16
C GLY A 169 7.48 0.83 -6.25
N ILE A 170 7.30 -0.34 -5.60
CA ILE A 170 6.03 -1.06 -5.64
C ILE A 170 4.90 -0.19 -5.05
N ALA A 171 3.73 -0.24 -5.67
CA ALA A 171 2.60 0.56 -5.22
C ALA A 171 1.98 0.00 -3.94
N PRO A 172 1.65 0.86 -2.96
CA PRO A 172 0.84 0.44 -1.82
C PRO A 172 -0.60 0.18 -2.26
N PHE A 173 -1.42 -0.39 -1.38
CA PHE A 173 -2.86 -0.56 -1.59
C PHE A 173 -3.60 0.13 -0.44
N GLU A 174 -4.12 1.34 -0.69
CA GLU A 174 -4.71 2.26 0.29
C GLU A 174 -6.09 2.73 -0.15
N PRO A 175 -7.11 1.85 -0.11
CA PRO A 175 -8.43 2.17 -0.63
C PRO A 175 -9.18 3.23 0.19
N THR A 176 -8.82 3.53 1.43
CA THR A 176 -9.63 4.38 2.32
C THR A 176 -9.48 5.89 2.11
N PHE A 177 -8.51 6.35 1.31
CA PHE A 177 -8.25 7.77 1.01
C PHE A 177 -8.12 8.66 2.27
N SER A 178 -7.56 8.11 3.36
CA SER A 178 -7.43 8.80 4.66
C SER A 178 -8.75 9.31 5.27
N ILE A 179 -9.88 8.71 4.90
CA ILE A 179 -11.20 9.04 5.46
C ILE A 179 -11.42 8.27 6.77
N GLY A 180 -11.71 8.98 7.86
CA GLY A 180 -12.14 8.35 9.11
C GLY A 180 -11.72 9.08 10.38
N ILE A 181 -11.59 8.32 11.47
CA ILE A 181 -11.18 8.80 12.78
C ILE A 181 -9.67 8.62 12.90
N LEU A 182 -8.91 9.71 12.76
CA LEU A 182 -7.44 9.68 12.80
C LEU A 182 -6.92 9.52 14.22
N ASP A 183 -5.74 8.91 14.39
CA ASP A 183 -5.16 8.53 15.69
C ASP A 183 -4.99 9.74 16.65
N TYR A 184 -4.69 10.94 16.12
CA TYR A 184 -4.61 12.17 16.92
C TYR A 184 -5.97 12.68 17.45
N THR A 185 -7.10 12.14 16.95
CA THR A 185 -8.44 12.44 17.46
C THR A 185 -8.82 11.55 18.65
N ILE A 186 -8.00 10.53 18.96
CA ILE A 186 -8.18 9.64 20.10
C ILE A 186 -7.57 10.31 21.34
N LYS A 187 -8.42 10.51 22.36
CA LYS A 187 -8.23 11.41 23.52
C LYS A 187 -7.14 11.00 24.54
N ASP A 188 -6.24 10.08 24.21
CA ASP A 188 -5.24 9.59 25.16
C ASP A 188 -4.00 10.50 25.26
N ASN A 189 -3.95 11.57 24.47
CA ASN A 189 -2.92 12.60 24.57
C ASN A 189 -3.50 13.89 25.18
N LEU A 190 -3.21 14.14 26.46
CA LEU A 190 -3.68 15.29 27.25
C LEU A 190 -3.36 16.69 26.66
N ALA A 191 -2.51 16.75 25.63
CA ALA A 191 -2.11 17.97 24.94
C ALA A 191 -2.87 18.24 23.62
N VAL A 192 -3.66 17.28 23.11
CA VAL A 192 -4.41 17.47 21.87
C VAL A 192 -5.81 17.95 22.20
N PHE A 193 -6.05 19.22 21.89
CA PHE A 193 -7.35 19.88 22.02
C PHE A 193 -8.46 18.99 21.44
N ALA A 194 -9.56 18.88 22.18
CA ALA A 194 -10.77 18.16 21.81
C ALA A 194 -11.32 18.65 20.46
N LEU A 195 -10.84 18.05 19.38
CA LEU A 195 -11.48 18.18 18.07
C LEU A 195 -12.89 17.56 18.19
N PRO A 196 -13.91 18.18 17.58
CA PRO A 196 -15.22 17.58 17.50
C PRO A 196 -15.11 16.22 16.81
N ALA A 197 -15.99 15.28 17.18
CA ALA A 197 -16.08 14.01 16.49
C ALA A 197 -16.26 14.28 14.97
N PRO A 198 -15.60 13.51 14.09
CA PRO A 198 -15.70 13.73 12.65
C PRO A 198 -17.16 13.65 12.20
N ASP A 199 -17.57 14.57 11.33
CA ASP A 199 -18.92 14.57 10.75
C ASP A 199 -18.97 13.58 9.59
N ILE A 200 -19.73 12.50 9.77
CA ILE A 200 -19.88 11.43 8.77
C ILE A 200 -20.49 11.94 7.46
N SER A 201 -21.31 12.98 7.49
CA SER A 201 -21.91 13.57 6.29
C SER A 201 -20.87 14.35 5.50
N ARG A 202 -20.01 15.10 6.20
CA ARG A 202 -18.88 15.80 5.56
C ARG A 202 -17.89 14.79 4.98
N ALA A 203 -17.52 13.77 5.75
CA ALA A 203 -16.61 12.74 5.29
C ALA A 203 -17.13 11.96 4.07
N ARG A 204 -18.46 11.79 3.94
CA ARG A 204 -19.08 11.24 2.74
C ARG A 204 -18.78 12.08 1.50
N GLU A 205 -18.93 13.40 1.61
CA GLU A 205 -18.66 14.30 0.47
C GLU A 205 -17.16 14.37 0.16
N ASP A 206 -16.30 14.39 1.19
CA ASP A 206 -14.83 14.34 1.02
C ASP A 206 -14.41 13.03 0.33
N LEU A 207 -15.02 11.89 0.70
CA LEU A 207 -14.81 10.60 0.04
C LEU A 207 -15.27 10.61 -1.43
N LYS A 208 -16.43 11.22 -1.75
CA LYS A 208 -16.87 11.34 -3.14
C LYS A 208 -15.89 12.14 -3.99
N CYS A 209 -15.42 13.28 -3.48
CA CYS A 209 -14.41 14.10 -4.17
C CYS A 209 -13.13 13.30 -4.43
N SER A 210 -12.65 12.58 -3.42
CA SER A 210 -11.45 11.73 -3.53
C SER A 210 -11.66 10.62 -4.57
N LEU A 211 -12.77 9.89 -4.49
CA LEU A 211 -13.08 8.85 -5.47
C LEU A 211 -13.13 9.40 -6.88
N GLN A 212 -13.77 10.55 -7.10
CA GLN A 212 -13.85 11.19 -8.43
C GLN A 212 -12.48 11.55 -9.01
N GLU A 213 -11.52 11.92 -8.16
CA GLU A 213 -10.14 12.22 -8.57
C GLU A 213 -9.35 10.94 -8.92
N PHE A 214 -9.58 9.84 -8.21
CA PHE A 214 -8.86 8.57 -8.39
C PHE A 214 -9.60 7.54 -9.26
N LEU A 215 -10.78 7.85 -9.78
CA LEU A 215 -11.51 7.00 -10.71
C LEU A 215 -10.65 6.76 -11.96
N CYS A 216 -10.57 5.49 -12.36
CA CYS A 216 -9.93 5.15 -13.63
C CYS A 216 -10.88 5.50 -14.78
N ASP A 217 -10.55 6.55 -15.54
CA ASP A 217 -11.29 6.87 -16.76
C ASP A 217 -11.01 5.87 -17.90
N GLU A 218 -11.84 5.91 -18.95
CA GLU A 218 -11.76 4.97 -20.08
C GLU A 218 -10.40 5.03 -20.77
N THR A 219 -9.83 6.23 -20.92
CA THR A 219 -8.53 6.41 -21.55
C THR A 219 -7.40 5.82 -20.71
N PHE A 220 -7.50 5.96 -19.38
CA PHE A 220 -6.55 5.38 -18.45
C PHE A 220 -6.62 3.85 -18.44
N ILE A 221 -7.83 3.28 -18.43
CA ILE A 221 -8.04 1.83 -18.51
C ILE A 221 -7.45 1.28 -19.80
N ASP A 222 -7.89 1.79 -20.95
CA ASP A 222 -7.49 1.30 -22.29
C ASP A 222 -5.99 1.44 -22.54
N GLY A 223 -5.40 2.52 -22.03
CA GLY A 223 -4.00 2.83 -22.25
C GLY A 223 -3.02 2.22 -21.24
N THR A 224 -3.48 1.81 -20.06
CA THR A 224 -2.57 1.59 -18.91
C THR A 224 -2.81 0.31 -18.12
N VAL A 225 -4.06 -0.12 -17.87
CA VAL A 225 -4.30 -1.13 -16.83
C VAL A 225 -3.93 -2.55 -17.28
N ASP A 226 -4.59 -3.08 -18.32
CA ASP A 226 -4.33 -4.40 -18.87
C ASP A 226 -5.11 -4.60 -20.18
N GLU A 227 -4.43 -4.99 -21.26
CA GLU A 227 -5.08 -5.26 -22.55
C GLU A 227 -6.06 -6.46 -22.50
N ASP A 228 -5.93 -7.34 -21.50
CA ASP A 228 -6.75 -8.55 -21.38
C ASP A 228 -7.89 -8.45 -20.35
N LEU A 229 -8.14 -7.26 -19.79
CA LEU A 229 -9.25 -7.01 -18.87
C LEU A 229 -10.34 -6.16 -19.51
N GLU A 230 -11.58 -6.65 -19.41
CA GLU A 230 -12.76 -5.81 -19.59
C GLU A 230 -13.12 -5.20 -18.24
N VAL A 231 -13.03 -3.87 -18.12
CA VAL A 231 -13.26 -3.14 -16.88
C VAL A 231 -14.54 -2.34 -17.01
N LYS A 232 -15.42 -2.39 -15.99
CA LYS A 232 -16.60 -1.52 -15.93
C LYS A 232 -16.32 -0.27 -15.13
N VAL A 233 -15.55 -0.38 -14.06
CA VAL A 233 -15.18 0.73 -13.18
C VAL A 233 -14.03 0.32 -12.27
N GLY A 234 -13.35 1.30 -11.71
CA GLY A 234 -12.43 1.11 -10.61
C GLY A 234 -11.73 2.40 -10.25
N PHE A 235 -10.85 2.33 -9.26
CA PHE A 235 -10.08 3.48 -8.80
C PHE A 235 -8.67 3.06 -8.40
N ILE A 236 -7.74 4.00 -8.56
CA ILE A 236 -6.36 3.84 -8.12
C ILE A 236 -6.33 3.83 -6.59
N THR A 237 -5.66 2.83 -6.03
CA THR A 237 -5.49 2.65 -4.59
C THR A 237 -4.09 2.97 -4.12
N GLY A 238 -3.15 3.25 -5.03
CA GLY A 238 -1.81 3.65 -4.65
C GLY A 238 -0.89 3.86 -5.83
N THR A 239 0.10 4.73 -5.61
CA THR A 239 1.16 5.04 -6.56
C THR A 239 2.49 4.74 -5.90
N GLY A 240 3.22 3.79 -6.47
CA GLY A 240 4.57 3.45 -6.06
C GLY A 240 5.57 4.20 -6.93
N CYS A 241 6.46 4.95 -6.30
CA CYS A 241 7.44 5.78 -7.00
C CYS A 241 8.84 5.25 -6.83
N ARG A 242 9.67 5.46 -7.85
CA ARG A 242 11.10 5.18 -7.82
C ARG A 242 11.87 6.37 -8.38
N ASN A 243 12.79 6.91 -7.59
CA ASN A 243 13.57 8.10 -7.95
C ASN A 243 12.70 9.31 -8.36
N GLY A 244 11.55 9.50 -7.71
CA GLY A 244 10.64 10.61 -8.01
C GLY A 244 9.74 10.41 -9.23
N TYR A 245 9.76 9.23 -9.85
CA TYR A 245 8.88 8.88 -10.96
C TYR A 245 7.93 7.75 -10.57
N ASP A 246 6.69 7.83 -11.04
CA ASP A 246 5.71 6.77 -10.87
C ASP A 246 6.21 5.51 -11.56
N LYS A 247 6.21 4.40 -10.82
CA LYS A 247 6.74 3.13 -11.29
C LYS A 247 5.66 2.07 -11.36
N TRP A 248 4.84 1.97 -10.32
CA TRP A 248 3.74 1.04 -10.23
C TRP A 248 2.49 1.77 -9.76
N TYR A 249 1.34 1.33 -10.25
CA TYR A 249 0.05 1.65 -9.68
C TYR A 249 -0.55 0.39 -9.08
N SER A 250 -1.38 0.57 -8.04
CA SER A 250 -2.36 -0.42 -7.63
C SER A 250 -3.75 0.15 -7.88
N ALA A 251 -4.70 -0.71 -8.24
CA ALA A 251 -6.09 -0.32 -8.41
C ALA A 251 -7.02 -1.43 -7.92
N TYR A 252 -8.23 -1.02 -7.54
CA TYR A 252 -9.33 -1.91 -7.22
C TYR A 252 -10.41 -1.78 -8.28
N LEU A 253 -10.57 -2.83 -9.08
CA LEU A 253 -11.33 -2.78 -10.33
C LEU A 253 -12.47 -3.78 -10.30
N TYR A 254 -13.63 -3.39 -10.83
CA TYR A 254 -14.69 -4.32 -11.18
C TYR A 254 -14.55 -4.70 -12.65
N CYS A 255 -14.04 -5.89 -12.89
CA CYS A 255 -13.62 -6.34 -14.22
C CYS A 255 -13.97 -7.81 -14.49
N ARG A 256 -13.68 -8.28 -15.70
CA ARG A 256 -13.57 -9.70 -16.09
C ARG A 256 -12.48 -9.83 -17.15
N ARG A 257 -12.01 -11.04 -17.45
CA ARG A 257 -11.01 -11.23 -18.52
C ARG A 257 -11.64 -11.33 -19.89
N TYR A 258 -10.99 -10.72 -20.88
CA TYR A 258 -11.27 -10.92 -22.29
C TYR A 258 -10.83 -12.33 -22.72
N VAL A 259 -11.59 -12.95 -23.60
CA VAL A 259 -11.57 -14.40 -23.90
C VAL A 259 -10.20 -14.88 -24.38
N ASP A 260 -9.41 -15.50 -23.49
CA ASP A 260 -8.37 -16.53 -23.78
C ASP A 260 -7.71 -17.13 -22.51
N ASP A 261 -8.38 -17.07 -21.36
CA ASP A 261 -7.87 -17.66 -20.11
C ASP A 261 -8.27 -19.13 -19.94
N SER A 262 -7.31 -19.96 -19.53
CA SER A 262 -7.51 -21.34 -19.10
C SER A 262 -8.25 -21.47 -17.76
N ASP A 263 -8.25 -20.44 -16.91
CA ASP A 263 -9.01 -20.42 -15.66
C ASP A 263 -10.44 -19.88 -15.86
N PRO A 264 -11.49 -20.71 -15.68
CA PRO A 264 -12.87 -20.28 -15.85
C PRO A 264 -13.36 -19.27 -14.79
N SER A 265 -12.71 -19.12 -13.62
CA SER A 265 -13.14 -18.13 -12.60
C SER A 265 -13.01 -16.68 -13.08
N HIS A 266 -12.11 -16.43 -14.03
CA HIS A 266 -11.81 -15.08 -14.51
C HIS A 266 -12.79 -14.56 -15.58
N LYS A 267 -13.77 -15.38 -15.99
CA LYS A 267 -14.79 -14.99 -16.98
C LYS A 267 -15.92 -14.18 -16.36
N ASP A 268 -16.09 -14.29 -15.04
CA ASP A 268 -17.14 -13.61 -14.31
C ASP A 268 -16.69 -12.22 -13.83
N TRP A 269 -17.66 -11.30 -13.81
CA TRP A 269 -17.50 -9.97 -13.26
C TRP A 269 -17.23 -10.02 -11.77
N ALA A 270 -16.11 -9.48 -11.34
CA ALA A 270 -15.71 -9.46 -9.94
C ALA A 270 -14.84 -8.25 -9.63
N TRP A 271 -14.83 -7.87 -8.35
CA TRP A 271 -13.85 -6.95 -7.82
C TRP A 271 -12.48 -7.63 -7.74
N ARG A 272 -11.43 -6.97 -8.21
CA ARG A 272 -10.06 -7.50 -8.25
C ARG A 272 -9.06 -6.43 -7.86
N VAL A 273 -7.98 -6.86 -7.20
CA VAL A 273 -6.80 -6.04 -6.99
C VAL A 273 -5.86 -6.23 -8.17
N VAL A 274 -5.43 -5.13 -8.78
CA VAL A 274 -4.50 -5.14 -9.92
C VAL A 274 -3.33 -4.23 -9.62
N VAL A 275 -2.11 -4.73 -9.82
CA VAL A 275 -0.89 -3.93 -9.81
C VAL A 275 -0.35 -3.87 -11.23
N PHE A 276 0.10 -2.72 -11.69
CA PHE A 276 0.55 -2.55 -13.07
C PHE A 276 1.58 -1.43 -13.19
N GLN A 277 2.40 -1.45 -14.23
CA GLN A 277 3.42 -0.40 -14.38
C GLN A 277 2.77 0.92 -14.76
N ALA A 278 3.25 2.01 -14.17
CA ALA A 278 2.79 3.36 -14.52
C ALA A 278 3.17 3.76 -15.94
N HIS A 279 4.24 3.16 -16.47
CA HIS A 279 4.73 3.36 -17.82
C HIS A 279 5.17 2.03 -18.42
N GLY A 280 4.84 1.79 -19.69
CA GLY A 280 5.23 0.59 -20.43
C GLY A 280 4.03 -0.25 -20.84
N GLU A 281 4.31 -1.44 -21.36
CA GLU A 281 3.29 -2.40 -21.76
C GLU A 281 2.77 -3.15 -20.53
N ASN A 282 1.45 -3.10 -20.32
CA ASN A 282 0.77 -3.93 -19.33
C ASN A 282 -0.03 -5.02 -20.05
N PRO A 283 -0.04 -6.25 -19.49
CA PRO A 283 0.39 -6.61 -18.14
C PRO A 283 1.87 -6.98 -18.03
N THR A 284 2.59 -6.37 -17.09
CA THR A 284 3.95 -6.77 -16.74
C THR A 284 3.99 -7.84 -15.65
N THR A 285 4.91 -8.80 -15.77
CA THR A 285 5.16 -9.82 -14.74
C THR A 285 5.93 -9.22 -13.55
N LEU A 286 5.45 -9.49 -12.33
CA LEU A 286 6.08 -9.12 -11.06
C LEU A 286 5.99 -10.32 -10.10
N TYR A 287 7.10 -10.68 -9.47
CA TYR A 287 7.21 -11.87 -8.61
C TYR A 287 6.75 -13.16 -9.31
N GLY A 288 7.12 -13.30 -10.59
CA GLY A 288 6.87 -14.52 -11.37
C GLY A 288 5.44 -14.71 -11.87
N ARG A 289 4.51 -13.76 -11.62
CA ARG A 289 3.16 -13.78 -12.21
C ARG A 289 2.71 -12.39 -12.66
N LYS A 290 1.62 -12.33 -13.41
CA LYS A 290 0.89 -11.07 -13.62
C LYS A 290 0.16 -10.73 -12.31
N PRO A 291 0.40 -9.56 -11.69
CA PRO A 291 -0.10 -9.27 -10.34
C PRO A 291 -1.56 -8.77 -10.40
N ARG A 292 -2.44 -9.75 -10.64
CA ARG A 292 -3.89 -9.65 -10.66
C ARG A 292 -4.45 -10.69 -9.72
N PHE A 293 -5.37 -10.28 -8.86
CA PHE A 293 -5.86 -11.10 -7.75
C PHE A 293 -7.37 -11.07 -7.71
N ASP A 294 -7.97 -12.24 -7.63
CA ASP A 294 -9.43 -12.41 -7.54
C ASP A 294 -9.96 -12.05 -6.14
N SER A 295 -9.05 -11.90 -5.17
CA SER A 295 -9.39 -11.60 -3.78
C SER A 295 -8.27 -10.81 -3.10
N ILE A 296 -8.63 -9.97 -2.13
CA ILE A 296 -7.69 -9.24 -1.28
C ILE A 296 -6.78 -10.20 -0.48
N PRO A 297 -7.26 -11.30 0.14
CA PRO A 297 -6.39 -12.27 0.82
C PRO A 297 -5.30 -12.86 -0.08
N GLU A 298 -5.61 -13.20 -1.33
CA GLU A 298 -4.61 -13.67 -2.32
C GLU A 298 -3.57 -12.57 -2.61
N PHE A 299 -4.02 -11.33 -2.79
CA PHE A 299 -3.13 -10.18 -2.96
C PHE A 299 -2.19 -10.00 -1.75
N LEU A 300 -2.70 -10.10 -0.51
CA LEU A 300 -1.90 -9.97 0.70
C LEU A 300 -0.81 -11.05 0.80
N GLU A 301 -1.15 -12.30 0.51
CA GLU A 301 -0.19 -13.41 0.50
C GLU A 301 0.95 -13.16 -0.49
N TRP A 302 0.61 -12.68 -1.69
CA TRP A 302 1.58 -12.33 -2.73
C TRP A 302 2.40 -11.08 -2.39
N TYR A 303 1.76 -10.02 -1.88
CA TYR A 303 2.44 -8.75 -1.60
C TYR A 303 3.49 -8.94 -0.49
N SER A 304 3.19 -9.79 0.49
CA SER A 304 4.11 -10.15 1.57
C SER A 304 5.15 -11.22 1.20
N SER A 305 5.12 -11.81 0.00
CA SER A 305 6.13 -12.77 -0.47
C SER A 305 7.36 -12.13 -1.10
N TRP A 306 7.46 -10.79 -1.14
CA TRP A 306 8.50 -10.06 -1.86
C TRP A 306 9.94 -10.55 -1.59
N LEU A 307 10.24 -10.97 -0.36
CA LEU A 307 11.57 -11.44 0.03
C LEU A 307 11.96 -12.73 -0.69
N GLU A 308 10.99 -13.59 -1.00
CA GLU A 308 11.18 -14.85 -1.73
C GLU A 308 11.55 -14.60 -3.21
N HIS A 309 11.22 -13.42 -3.73
CA HIS A 309 11.48 -13.00 -5.11
C HIS A 309 12.58 -11.94 -5.22
N LEU A 310 13.36 -11.75 -4.14
CA LEU A 310 14.37 -10.72 -4.06
C LEU A 310 15.58 -11.03 -4.95
N ASP A 311 15.84 -10.17 -5.93
CA ASP A 311 17.10 -10.14 -6.66
C ASP A 311 18.07 -9.15 -6.00
N LEU A 312 18.99 -9.66 -5.19
CA LEU A 312 19.97 -8.83 -4.47
C LEU A 312 20.88 -8.03 -5.39
N ASP A 313 21.19 -8.52 -6.58
CA ASP A 313 22.04 -7.78 -7.52
C ASP A 313 21.28 -6.60 -8.10
N GLN A 314 19.97 -6.77 -8.36
CA GLN A 314 19.10 -5.67 -8.74
C GLN A 314 18.94 -4.65 -7.60
N VAL A 315 18.69 -5.10 -6.37
CA VAL A 315 18.61 -4.22 -5.19
C VAL A 315 19.87 -3.37 -5.04
N ARG A 316 21.06 -3.97 -5.17
CA ARG A 316 22.32 -3.24 -5.05
C ARG A 316 22.49 -2.17 -6.12
N LYS A 317 21.97 -2.38 -7.33
CA LYS A 317 21.93 -1.37 -8.39
C LYS A 317 20.94 -0.25 -8.04
N ASP A 318 19.75 -0.63 -7.59
CA ASP A 318 18.64 0.28 -7.31
C ASP A 318 18.94 1.22 -6.15
N VAL A 319 19.58 0.68 -5.12
CA VAL A 319 19.98 1.39 -3.90
C VAL A 319 21.19 2.29 -4.11
N ARG A 320 22.11 1.94 -5.02
CA ARG A 320 23.25 2.80 -5.36
C ARG A 320 22.87 3.99 -6.24
N GLY A 321 21.74 3.90 -6.95
CA GLY A 321 21.34 4.86 -7.96
C GLY A 321 22.33 4.91 -9.15
N PRO A 322 21.95 5.48 -10.30
CA PRO A 322 22.96 6.01 -11.21
C PRO A 322 23.76 7.09 -10.47
N GLU A 323 25.09 7.06 -10.59
CA GLU A 323 25.97 8.17 -10.18
C GLU A 323 25.52 9.42 -10.96
N TYR A 324 24.60 10.20 -10.39
CA TYR A 324 24.27 11.53 -10.91
C TYR A 324 25.36 12.47 -10.42
N ASP A 325 26.29 12.82 -11.32
CA ASP A 325 27.28 13.90 -11.18
C ASP A 325 26.61 15.30 -11.20
N GLY A 326 25.65 15.54 -10.30
CA GLY A 326 24.93 16.81 -10.21
C GLY A 326 24.78 17.25 -8.77
N ASP A 327 25.35 18.42 -8.44
CA ASP A 327 25.23 19.15 -7.17
C ASP A 327 23.79 19.70 -6.96
N ASP A 328 22.76 18.85 -7.07
CA ASP A 328 21.39 19.21 -6.77
C ASP A 328 20.92 18.44 -5.53
N ASP A 329 20.44 19.20 -4.55
CA ASP A 329 20.10 18.78 -3.19
C ASP A 329 19.32 17.46 -3.13
N PHE A 330 19.97 16.43 -2.56
CA PHE A 330 19.36 15.17 -2.19
C PHE A 330 18.26 15.41 -1.14
N TRP A 331 17.01 15.53 -1.58
CA TRP A 331 15.86 15.35 -0.71
C TRP A 331 15.72 13.86 -0.45
N PRO A 332 15.84 13.38 0.80
CA PRO A 332 15.46 12.01 1.10
C PRO A 332 13.99 11.87 0.72
N ALA A 333 13.68 10.87 -0.11
CA ALA A 333 12.32 10.44 -0.39
C ALA A 333 11.69 9.90 0.91
N TYR A 334 11.37 10.80 1.82
CA TYR A 334 10.39 10.59 2.87
C TYR A 334 9.04 10.82 2.21
N GLY A 335 8.42 9.71 1.81
CA GLY A 335 7.09 9.69 1.26
C GLY A 335 6.99 10.37 -0.10
N CYS A 336 6.25 9.75 -1.00
CA CYS A 336 5.25 10.58 -1.66
C CYS A 336 4.51 11.28 -0.52
N VAL A 337 4.63 12.60 -0.45
CA VAL A 337 3.67 13.38 0.32
C VAL A 337 2.34 12.97 -0.27
N SER A 338 1.60 12.14 0.47
CA SER A 338 0.17 11.98 0.25
C SER A 338 -0.36 13.40 0.38
N ASN A 339 -0.59 14.06 -0.74
CA ASN A 339 -1.39 15.27 -0.77
C ASN A 339 -2.80 14.81 -0.42
N GLY A 340 -3.13 14.93 0.87
CA GLY A 340 -4.47 14.99 1.41
C GLY A 340 -4.68 16.36 2.02
#